data_AF-A0A2N5A4W6-F1
#
_entry.id   AF-A0A2N5A4W6-F1
#
_cell.length_a   1.000
_cell.length_b   1.000
_cell.length_c   1.000
_cell.angle_alpha   90.00
_cell.angle_beta   90.00
_cell.angle_gamma   90.00
#
_symmetry.space_group_name_H-M   'P 1'
#
loop_
_entity.id
_entity.type
_entity.pdbx_description
1 polymer ?
#
loop_
_entity_poly.entity_id
_entity_poly.type
_entity_poly.pdbx_seq_one_letter_code
_entity_poly.pdbx_strand_id
1 'polypeptide(L)' 'MTVLGTALRPAATKVMLLGSGELGKEVAIECQRLGIETIAVDRYPDAPAMQVAHRAHVINMLHG' A
#
# COMPACT_ATOMS: atom_id res chain seq x y z
N MET A 1 9.36 22.47 -2.06
CA MET A 1 9.22 21.46 -3.15
C MET A 1 9.13 20.10 -2.47
N THR A 2 8.16 19.26 -2.85
CA THR A 2 8.00 17.92 -2.25
C THR A 2 8.95 16.93 -2.91
N VAL A 3 9.66 16.12 -2.13
CA VAL A 3 10.59 15.09 -2.62
C VAL A 3 9.97 13.71 -2.44
N LEU A 4 9.95 12.91 -3.50
CA LEU A 4 9.51 11.51 -3.47
C LEU A 4 10.70 10.60 -3.79
N GLY A 5 10.90 9.57 -2.98
CA GLY A 5 11.88 8.52 -3.25
C GLY A 5 11.30 7.40 -4.11
N THR A 6 12.17 6.63 -4.76
CA THR A 6 11.76 5.50 -5.61
C THR A 6 11.44 4.26 -4.79
N ALA A 7 10.29 3.63 -5.06
CA ALA A 7 9.89 2.38 -4.44
C ALA A 7 11.00 1.30 -4.48
N LEU A 8 11.09 0.49 -3.42
CA LEU A 8 12.06 -0.60 -3.26
C LEU A 8 13.54 -0.15 -3.18
N ARG A 9 13.80 1.15 -3.02
CA ARG A 9 15.13 1.71 -2.75
C ARG A 9 15.23 2.20 -1.30
N PRO A 10 16.44 2.39 -0.74
CA PRO A 10 16.61 2.80 0.66
C PRO A 10 15.88 4.10 1.03
N ALA A 11 15.77 5.03 0.08
CA ALA A 11 15.12 6.33 0.28
C ALA A 11 13.64 6.36 -0.14
N ALA A 12 13.00 5.20 -0.35
CA ALA A 12 11.61 5.12 -0.83
C ALA A 12 10.63 5.89 0.06
N THR A 13 9.74 6.65 -0.57
CA THR A 13 8.51 7.09 0.10
C THR A 13 7.57 5.88 0.21
N LYS A 14 7.07 5.60 1.42
CA LYS A 14 6.26 4.41 1.71
C LYS A 14 4.87 4.80 2.21
N VAL A 15 3.84 4.13 1.70
CA VAL A 15 2.45 4.26 2.15
C VAL A 15 1.95 2.90 2.62
N MET A 16 1.35 2.87 3.80
CA MET A 16 0.66 1.70 4.33
C MET A 16 -0.85 1.95 4.29
N LEU A 17 -1.61 1.07 3.63
CA LEU A 17 -3.06 1.13 3.55
C LEU A 17 -3.66 0.24 4.64
N LEU A 18 -4.41 0.83 5.57
CA LEU A 18 -5.15 0.11 6.61
C LEU A 18 -6.61 -0.05 6.15
N GLY A 19 -6.89 -1.18 5.51
CA GLY A 19 -8.07 -1.40 4.69
C GLY A 19 -7.69 -1.38 3.21
N SER A 20 -7.89 -2.51 2.53
CA SER A 20 -7.39 -2.79 1.18
C SER A 20 -8.51 -3.13 0.19
N GLY A 21 -9.69 -2.53 0.36
CA GLY A 21 -10.82 -2.62 -0.58
C GLY A 21 -10.58 -1.89 -1.91
N GLU A 22 -11.63 -1.75 -2.71
CA GLU A 22 -11.61 -1.14 -4.05
C GLU A 22 -11.14 0.32 -4.05
N LEU A 23 -11.50 1.08 -3.01
CA LEU A 23 -11.00 2.46 -2.86
C LEU A 23 -9.49 2.47 -2.58
N GLY A 24 -9.03 1.56 -1.73
CA GLY A 24 -7.60 1.38 -1.45
C GLY A 24 -6.82 0.95 -2.69
N LYS A 25 -7.46 0.21 -3.61
CA LYS A 25 -6.84 -0.23 -4.87
C LYS A 25 -6.53 0.96 -5.78
N GLU A 26 -7.47 1.88 -5.97
CA GLU A 26 -7.23 3.09 -6.77
C GLU A 26 -6.16 3.99 -6.13
N VAL A 27 -6.19 4.14 -4.80
CA VAL A 27 -5.14 4.89 -4.07
C VAL A 27 -3.77 4.23 -4.24
N ALA A 28 -3.68 2.90 -4.18
CA ALA A 28 -2.44 2.18 -4.42
C ALA A 28 -1.92 2.36 -5.85
N ILE A 29 -2.82 2.36 -6.85
CA ILE A 29 -2.47 2.60 -8.26
C ILE A 29 -1.89 4.02 -8.45
N GLU A 30 -2.51 5.05 -7.87
CA GLU A 30 -1.97 6.41 -7.97
C GLU A 30 -0.63 6.56 -7.23
N CYS A 31 -0.46 5.89 -6.09
CA CYS A 31 0.84 5.82 -5.41
C CYS A 31 1.90 5.17 -6.32
N GLN A 32 1.56 4.07 -7.00
CA GLN A 32 2.49 3.42 -7.93
C GLN A 32 2.82 4.27 -9.14
N ARG A 33 1.86 5.03 -9.68
CA ARG A 33 2.10 5.99 -10.77
C ARG A 33 3.11 7.08 -10.37
N LEU A 34 3.20 7.40 -9.09
CA LEU A 34 4.20 8.31 -8.52
C LEU A 34 5.50 7.60 -8.07
N GLY A 35 5.60 6.29 -8.24
CA GLY A 35 6.75 5.50 -7.80
C GLY A 35 6.85 5.31 -6.28
N ILE A 36 5.75 5.48 -5.54
CA ILE A 36 5.67 5.29 -4.09
C ILE A 36 5.52 3.80 -3.78
N GLU A 37 6.21 3.34 -2.74
CA GLU A 37 6.13 1.97 -2.27
C GLU A 37 4.88 1.76 -1.42
N THR A 38 4.07 0.77 -1.80
CA THR A 38 2.75 0.50 -1.22
C THR A 38 2.76 -0.79 -0.42
N ILE A 39 2.30 -0.72 0.83
CA ILE A 39 2.07 -1.87 1.70
C ILE A 39 0.56 -1.94 2.01
N ALA A 40 -0.12 -2.96 1.51
CA ALA A 40 -1.55 -3.15 1.74
C ALA A 40 -1.79 -4.03 2.98
N VAL A 41 -2.67 -3.59 3.87
CA VAL A 41 -3.05 -4.33 5.08
C VAL A 41 -4.56 -4.50 5.12
N ASP A 42 -5.02 -5.71 5.40
CA ASP A 42 -6.44 -6.01 5.60
C ASP A 42 -6.62 -7.22 6.53
N ARG A 43 -7.86 -7.56 6.87
CA ARG A 43 -8.22 -8.69 7.73
C ARG A 43 -8.30 -10.02 6.99
N TYR A 44 -8.15 -10.02 5.67
CA TYR A 44 -8.24 -11.21 4.82
C TYR A 44 -7.23 -11.12 3.66
N PRO A 45 -6.76 -12.27 3.13
CA PRO A 45 -5.82 -12.28 2.00
C PRO A 45 -6.48 -11.82 0.70
N ASP A 46 -5.65 -11.43 -0.27
CA ASP A 46 -6.06 -11.11 -1.66
C ASP A 46 -7.10 -10.00 -1.81
N ALA A 47 -7.20 -9.12 -0.81
CA ALA A 47 -8.02 -7.91 -0.87
C ALA A 47 -7.64 -7.05 -2.10
N PRO A 48 -8.58 -6.29 -2.69
CA PRO A 48 -8.37 -5.59 -3.96
C PRO A 48 -7.06 -4.80 -4.08
N ALA A 49 -6.67 -4.05 -3.06
CA ALA A 49 -5.43 -3.27 -3.06
C ALA A 49 -4.16 -4.11 -2.90
N MET A 50 -4.25 -5.30 -2.30
CA MET A 50 -3.11 -6.23 -2.17
C MET A 50 -2.63 -6.73 -3.53
N GLN A 51 -3.55 -6.89 -4.50
CA GLN A 51 -3.24 -7.36 -5.85
C GLN A 51 -2.35 -6.39 -6.64
N VAL A 52 -2.33 -5.12 -6.25
CA VAL A 52 -1.52 -4.07 -6.88
C VAL A 52 -0.43 -3.55 -5.94
N ALA A 53 -0.37 -3.96 -4.66
CA ALA A 53 0.63 -3.46 -3.73
C ALA A 53 1.98 -4.17 -3.89
N HIS A 54 3.07 -3.53 -3.42
CA HIS A 54 4.40 -4.16 -3.43
C HIS A 54 4.50 -5.28 -2.39
N ARG A 55 3.81 -5.11 -1.26
CA ARG A 55 3.72 -6.10 -0.17
C ARG A 55 2.33 -6.05 0.44
N ALA A 56 1.90 -7.19 1.00
CA ALA A 56 0.63 -7.32 1.69
C ALA A 56 0.79 -8.00 3.05
N HIS A 57 -0.02 -7.58 4.03
CA HIS A 57 -0.10 -8.23 5.35
C HIS A 57 -1.55 -8.47 5.74
N VAL A 58 -1.81 -9.63 6.32
CA VAL A 58 -3.13 -9.98 6.88
C VAL A 58 -3.03 -9.95 8.40
N ILE A 59 -3.73 -9.00 9.03
CA ILE A 59 -3.75 -8.84 10.49
C ILE A 59 -5.16 -8.52 10.98
N ASN A 60 -5.42 -8.75 12.27
CA ASN A 60 -6.59 -8.17 12.92
C ASN A 60 -6.33 -6.66 13.16
N MET A 61 -7.04 -5.79 12.43
CA MET A 61 -6.87 -4.34 12.53
C MET A 61 -7.73 -3.69 13.63
N LEU A 62 -8.66 -4.44 14.23
CA LEU A 62 -9.61 -3.91 15.22
C LEU A 62 -9.17 -4.16 16.66
N HIS A 63 -8.16 -5.02 16.87
CA HIS A 63 -7.69 -5.38 18.21
C HIS A 63 -6.17 -5.56 18.21
N GLY A 64 -5.49 -4.85 19.11
CA GLY A 64 -4.10 -5.06 19.50
C GLY A 64 -4.03 -5.63 20.91
#